data_AF-A0A9W9D4A0-F1
#
_entry.id   AF-A0A9W9D4A0-F1
#
_cell.length_a   1.000
_cell.length_b   1.000
_cell.length_c   1.000
_cell.angle_alpha   90.00
_cell.angle_beta   90.00
_cell.angle_gamma   90.00
#
_symmetry.space_group_name_H-M   'P 1'
#
loop_
_entity.id
_entity.type
_entity.pdbx_description
1 polymer ?
#
loop_
_entity_poly.entity_id
_entity_poly.type
_entity_poly.pdbx_seq_one_letter_code
_entity_poly.pdbx_strand_id
1 'polypeptide(L)'
;MSAFTRRNSRAYSIASDDRHPTPRPSPTPPATRRSGVRGVRATSSADDTPPIEPPKATKLPPYYFFAPTVPSPFTGTLDASLDTILSWGTLHSSTVVVKETLLRPMSTSTNWPSLLMTAFGPSSGLDAQLRRILLQELVFLITRTLLPEQIAENRAAMARLYDKKKQLAIRLVLRYDMLREWQLGEGPVGKRDLSVASVAPNDPGAAENGGAVQAVDVPINGVQGDEGYKRRDLMSNIWPTLIAAPAGGFTTHGVRERMKHYVTHLDGYLLLTDAQVGNWGEQTLVIRASQMILQWQWLRQKNERLEEMEGNGWEELDGRADECEWIAEKKEGNWGKGKGDEEGV
;
A
#
# COMPACT_ATOMS: atom_id res chain seq x y z
N MET A 1 14.17 49.08 1.01
CA MET A 1 12.77 49.44 1.32
C MET A 1 11.99 48.15 1.53
N SER A 2 11.41 48.00 2.73
CA SER A 2 10.51 46.93 3.24
C SER A 2 10.96 45.47 3.17
N ALA A 3 10.67 44.61 4.14
CA ALA A 3 10.46 44.68 5.59
C ALA A 3 10.33 43.20 6.01
N PHE A 4 11.13 42.77 6.99
CA PHE A 4 10.94 41.49 7.69
C PHE A 4 9.68 41.58 8.55
N THR A 5 8.80 40.58 8.50
CA THR A 5 7.78 40.39 9.55
C THR A 5 7.77 38.96 10.05
N ARG A 6 7.83 38.87 11.37
CA ARG A 6 8.04 37.71 12.24
C ARG A 6 6.79 36.83 12.38
N ARG A 7 7.07 35.59 12.81
CA ARG A 7 6.24 34.69 13.64
C ARG A 7 5.23 35.42 14.53
N ASN A 8 4.06 34.80 14.69
CA ASN A 8 3.38 34.72 15.99
C ASN A 8 2.59 33.41 16.11
N SER A 9 3.08 32.55 17.01
CA SER A 9 2.33 31.51 17.69
C SER A 9 1.29 32.17 18.61
N ARG A 10 0.07 31.62 18.68
CA ARG A 10 -0.78 31.76 19.87
C ARG A 10 -1.54 30.47 20.12
N ALA A 11 -1.06 29.75 21.13
CA ALA A 11 -1.89 28.88 21.95
C ALA A 11 -2.89 29.74 22.74
N TYR A 12 -4.13 29.26 22.84
CA TYR A 12 -5.05 29.68 23.89
C TYR A 12 -5.54 28.43 24.62
N SER A 13 -5.21 28.39 25.91
CA SER A 13 -5.82 27.55 26.93
C SER A 13 -6.45 28.52 27.93
N ILE A 14 -7.78 28.47 28.08
CA ILE A 14 -8.57 29.03 29.19
C ILE A 14 -9.79 28.09 29.30
N ALA A 15 -9.74 27.13 30.21
CA ALA A 15 -10.37 27.15 31.54
C ALA A 15 -11.90 27.04 31.51
N SER A 16 -12.37 25.88 31.98
CA SER A 16 -13.42 25.71 33.00
C SER A 16 -14.68 26.57 32.89
N ASP A 17 -15.80 25.94 32.54
CA ASP A 17 -17.04 26.18 33.28
C ASP A 17 -17.89 24.91 33.34
N ASP A 18 -17.98 24.38 34.55
CA ASP A 18 -18.74 23.21 34.95
C ASP A 18 -20.17 23.67 35.29
N ARG A 19 -21.19 23.23 34.55
CA ARG A 19 -22.58 23.25 35.01
C ARG A 19 -23.33 22.02 34.52
N HIS A 20 -23.46 21.06 35.43
CA HIS A 20 -24.46 20.01 35.40
C HIS A 20 -25.85 20.53 35.02
N PRO A 21 -26.59 19.74 34.21
CA PRO A 21 -27.96 19.42 34.56
C PRO A 21 -28.20 17.91 34.66
N THR A 22 -29.19 17.64 35.51
CA THR A 22 -29.71 16.40 36.07
C THR A 22 -30.16 15.30 35.09
N PRO A 23 -30.27 14.05 35.56
CA PRO A 23 -30.54 12.87 34.75
C PRO A 23 -32.00 12.81 34.28
N ARG A 24 -32.19 12.50 32.98
CA ARG A 24 -33.50 12.13 32.44
C ARG A 24 -33.76 10.63 32.66
N PRO A 25 -34.98 10.25 33.08
CA PRO A 25 -35.33 8.87 33.38
C PRO A 25 -35.43 7.99 32.13
N SER A 26 -34.93 6.76 32.24
CA SER A 26 -35.05 5.68 31.28
C SER A 26 -36.51 5.21 31.14
N PRO A 27 -37.03 5.02 29.93
CA PRO A 27 -38.29 4.32 29.74
C PRO A 27 -38.11 2.81 29.87
N THR A 28 -38.98 2.22 30.68
CA THR A 28 -39.14 0.79 30.97
C THR A 28 -39.39 -0.03 29.70
N PRO A 29 -38.76 -1.21 29.52
CA PRO A 29 -39.09 -2.12 28.43
C PRO A 29 -40.44 -2.82 28.72
N PRO A 30 -41.34 -2.95 27.72
CA PRO A 30 -42.57 -3.71 27.90
C PRO A 30 -42.32 -5.23 27.82
N ALA A 31 -43.24 -5.94 28.47
CA ALA A 31 -43.17 -7.34 28.83
C ALA A 31 -43.16 -8.34 27.64
N THR A 32 -42.41 -9.42 27.90
CA THR A 32 -42.54 -10.79 27.39
C THR A 32 -43.89 -11.17 26.77
N ARG A 33 -43.86 -11.60 25.51
CA ARG A 33 -44.81 -12.58 24.96
C ARG A 33 -44.07 -13.84 24.50
N ARG A 34 -44.16 -14.87 25.32
CA ARG A 34 -44.07 -16.28 24.90
C ARG A 34 -45.17 -16.56 23.88
N SER A 35 -44.83 -17.06 22.70
CA SER A 35 -45.57 -18.13 22.01
C SER A 35 -44.84 -18.48 20.70
N GLY A 36 -44.59 -19.77 20.47
CA GLY A 36 -44.20 -20.25 19.13
C GLY A 36 -42.98 -21.18 19.07
N VAL A 37 -42.94 -22.22 19.91
CA VAL A 37 -42.17 -23.43 19.56
C VAL A 37 -42.82 -24.04 18.32
N ARG A 38 -42.12 -24.03 17.18
CA ARG A 38 -42.52 -24.83 16.01
C ARG A 38 -41.30 -25.47 15.36
N GLY A 39 -41.09 -26.73 15.73
CA GLY A 39 -40.70 -27.80 14.81
C GLY A 39 -39.33 -27.70 14.14
N VAL A 40 -38.32 -28.25 14.81
CA VAL A 40 -37.20 -28.90 14.12
C VAL A 40 -37.78 -30.01 13.24
N ARG A 41 -37.66 -29.88 11.92
CA ARG A 41 -37.82 -30.99 10.98
C ARG A 41 -36.50 -31.17 10.23
N ALA A 42 -35.74 -32.17 10.66
CA ALA A 42 -34.66 -32.72 9.86
C ALA A 42 -35.26 -33.38 8.62
N THR A 43 -35.00 -32.81 7.45
CA THR A 43 -35.16 -33.49 6.17
C THR A 43 -33.77 -33.80 5.63
N SER A 44 -33.38 -35.05 5.78
CA SER A 44 -32.31 -35.69 5.02
C SER A 44 -32.74 -35.81 3.56
N SER A 45 -32.06 -35.08 2.67
CA SER A 45 -32.06 -35.27 1.22
C SER A 45 -30.65 -34.90 0.76
N ALA A 46 -29.79 -35.90 0.55
CA ALA A 46 -29.49 -36.48 -0.76
C ALA A 46 -28.74 -35.49 -1.66
N ASP A 47 -27.41 -35.64 -1.68
CA ASP A 47 -26.58 -35.69 -2.89
C ASP A 47 -26.82 -34.62 -3.98
N ASP A 48 -26.82 -33.34 -3.59
CA ASP A 48 -26.58 -32.24 -4.52
C ASP A 48 -25.08 -31.95 -4.56
N THR A 49 -24.39 -32.63 -5.47
CA THR A 49 -23.06 -32.18 -5.89
C THR A 49 -23.25 -30.79 -6.51
N PRO A 50 -22.66 -29.72 -5.96
CA PRO A 50 -22.83 -28.39 -6.53
C PRO A 50 -22.35 -28.43 -8.00
N PRO A 51 -23.10 -27.83 -8.94
CA PRO A 51 -22.68 -27.78 -10.33
C PRO A 51 -21.29 -27.13 -10.38
N ILE A 52 -20.34 -27.86 -10.97
CA ILE A 52 -19.00 -27.36 -11.27
C ILE A 52 -19.20 -26.22 -12.28
N GLU A 53 -19.36 -25.00 -11.79
CA GLU A 53 -19.32 -23.82 -12.63
C GLU A 53 -17.96 -23.83 -13.35
N PRO A 54 -17.93 -23.72 -14.69
CA PRO A 54 -16.66 -23.57 -15.39
C PRO A 54 -15.94 -22.35 -14.80
N PRO A 55 -14.61 -22.43 -14.55
CA PRO A 55 -13.88 -21.37 -13.89
C PRO A 55 -14.11 -20.07 -14.65
N LYS A 56 -14.80 -19.12 -14.01
CA LYS A 56 -14.99 -17.77 -14.55
C LYS A 56 -13.62 -17.25 -14.91
N ALA A 57 -13.37 -17.01 -16.20
CA ALA A 57 -12.12 -16.44 -16.68
C ALA A 57 -11.82 -15.18 -15.88
N THR A 58 -10.85 -15.28 -14.98
CA THR A 58 -10.47 -14.18 -14.11
C THR A 58 -9.79 -13.12 -14.96
N LYS A 59 -10.21 -11.86 -14.86
CA LYS A 59 -9.54 -10.72 -15.51
C LYS A 59 -8.16 -10.42 -14.93
N LEU A 60 -7.77 -11.12 -13.86
CA LEU A 60 -6.48 -10.94 -13.21
C LEU A 60 -5.37 -11.63 -14.02
N PRO A 61 -4.22 -10.97 -14.17
CA PRO A 61 -3.04 -11.59 -14.77
C PRO A 61 -2.60 -12.88 -14.05
N PRO A 62 -2.02 -13.86 -14.76
CA PRO A 62 -1.66 -15.18 -14.20
C PRO A 62 -0.74 -15.13 -12.97
N TYR A 63 0.15 -14.15 -12.90
CA TYR A 63 1.14 -14.06 -11.81
C TYR A 63 0.53 -13.80 -10.42
N TYR A 64 -0.73 -13.36 -10.36
CA TYR A 64 -1.46 -13.22 -9.09
C TYR A 64 -1.89 -14.55 -8.47
N PHE A 65 -1.83 -15.64 -9.23
CA PHE A 65 -2.23 -16.97 -8.79
C PHE A 65 -1.05 -17.83 -8.35
N PHE A 66 0.18 -17.31 -8.39
CA PHE A 66 1.32 -18.02 -7.84
C PHE A 66 1.26 -18.07 -6.31
N ALA A 67 1.88 -19.10 -5.73
CA ALA A 67 2.02 -19.20 -4.28
C ALA A 67 2.93 -18.07 -3.75
N PRO A 68 2.64 -17.49 -2.58
CA PRO A 68 3.55 -16.53 -1.94
C PRO A 68 4.85 -17.22 -1.48
N THR A 69 5.96 -16.50 -1.51
CA THR A 69 7.22 -16.96 -0.90
C THR A 69 7.14 -16.78 0.62
N VAL A 70 7.41 -17.85 1.38
CA VAL A 70 7.37 -17.85 2.85
C VAL A 70 8.66 -18.49 3.40
N PRO A 71 9.41 -17.80 4.29
CA PRO A 71 9.20 -16.40 4.70
C PRO A 71 9.37 -15.42 3.52
N SER A 72 8.78 -14.22 3.65
CA SER A 72 9.01 -13.14 2.68
C SER A 72 10.50 -12.80 2.65
N PRO A 73 11.11 -12.62 1.46
CA PRO A 73 12.51 -12.19 1.36
C PRO A 73 12.67 -10.68 1.57
N PHE A 74 11.58 -9.94 1.81
CA PHE A 74 11.59 -8.51 2.11
C PHE A 74 11.40 -8.31 3.61
N THR A 75 12.29 -7.53 4.20
CA THR A 75 12.21 -7.17 5.63
C THR A 75 11.06 -6.23 5.91
N GLY A 76 10.70 -5.39 4.93
CA GLY A 76 9.69 -4.36 5.05
C GLY A 76 10.15 -3.16 5.85
N THR A 77 11.39 -2.69 5.63
CA THR A 77 11.97 -1.55 6.37
C THR A 77 12.64 -0.53 5.42
N LEU A 78 12.64 0.74 5.81
CA LEU A 78 13.45 1.77 5.14
C LEU A 78 14.95 1.48 5.24
N ASP A 79 15.43 1.00 6.38
CA ASP A 79 16.86 0.73 6.60
C ASP A 79 17.41 -0.29 5.59
N ALA A 80 16.70 -1.40 5.34
CA ALA A 80 17.12 -2.37 4.33
C ALA A 80 17.23 -1.76 2.92
N SER A 81 16.35 -0.83 2.58
CA SER A 81 16.42 -0.07 1.33
C SER A 81 17.64 0.87 1.29
N LEU A 82 17.92 1.59 2.38
CA LEU A 82 19.07 2.49 2.47
C LEU A 82 20.40 1.73 2.44
N ASP A 83 20.49 0.59 3.12
CA ASP A 83 21.66 -0.29 3.10
C ASP A 83 21.93 -0.84 1.69
N THR A 84 20.86 -1.21 0.97
CA THR A 84 20.98 -1.65 -0.42
C THR A 84 21.46 -0.50 -1.33
N ILE A 85 20.96 0.72 -1.14
CA ILE A 85 21.44 1.91 -1.87
C ILE A 85 22.91 2.17 -1.58
N LEU A 86 23.34 2.05 -0.31
CA LEU A 86 24.73 2.20 0.09
C LEU A 86 25.60 1.15 -0.60
N SER A 87 25.22 -0.12 -0.53
CA SER A 87 25.93 -1.23 -1.17
C SER A 87 26.07 -1.02 -2.68
N TRP A 88 24.98 -0.72 -3.38
CA TRP A 88 25.01 -0.38 -4.81
C TRP A 88 25.90 0.84 -5.09
N GLY A 89 25.83 1.86 -4.23
CA GLY A 89 26.59 3.07 -4.38
C GLY A 89 28.11 2.92 -4.19
N THR A 90 28.58 1.79 -3.67
CA THR A 90 30.02 1.48 -3.54
C THR A 90 30.65 0.88 -4.81
N LEU A 91 29.82 0.49 -5.79
CA LEU A 91 30.30 -0.19 -6.99
C LEU A 91 31.14 0.71 -7.89
N HIS A 92 30.70 1.96 -8.09
CA HIS A 92 31.33 2.88 -9.02
C HIS A 92 31.25 4.33 -8.55
N SER A 93 32.31 5.11 -8.74
CA SER A 93 32.34 6.52 -8.29
C SER A 93 31.28 7.41 -8.94
N SER A 94 30.86 7.07 -10.17
CA SER A 94 29.80 7.81 -10.88
C SER A 94 28.41 7.67 -10.27
N THR A 95 28.15 6.64 -9.44
CA THR A 95 26.86 6.50 -8.77
C THR A 95 26.74 7.40 -7.56
N VAL A 96 27.83 8.04 -7.10
CA VAL A 96 27.86 8.85 -5.86
C VAL A 96 26.76 9.91 -5.85
N VAL A 97 26.60 10.71 -6.90
CA VAL A 97 25.58 11.78 -6.92
C VAL A 97 24.16 11.21 -6.79
N VAL A 98 23.89 10.09 -7.46
CA VAL A 98 22.57 9.43 -7.41
C VAL A 98 22.35 8.82 -6.04
N LYS A 99 23.32 8.09 -5.52
CA LYS A 99 23.33 7.47 -4.18
C LYS A 99 23.06 8.52 -3.10
N GLU A 100 23.87 9.57 -3.05
CA GLU A 100 23.71 10.66 -2.07
C GLU A 100 22.35 11.34 -2.17
N THR A 101 21.78 11.45 -3.38
CA THR A 101 20.44 12.02 -3.56
C THR A 101 19.33 11.08 -3.10
N LEU A 102 19.46 9.77 -3.32
CA LEU A 102 18.50 8.76 -2.85
C LEU A 102 18.50 8.64 -1.32
N LEU A 103 19.66 8.80 -0.67
CA LEU A 103 19.81 8.70 0.78
C LEU A 103 19.24 9.92 1.53
N ARG A 104 19.14 11.08 0.88
CA ARG A 104 18.55 12.28 1.48
C ARG A 104 17.05 12.09 1.75
N PRO A 105 16.48 12.88 2.67
CA PRO A 105 15.02 13.01 2.79
C PRO A 105 14.41 13.37 1.43
N MET A 106 13.21 12.87 1.15
CA MET A 106 12.53 13.12 -0.11
C MET A 106 12.38 14.63 -0.36
N SER A 107 12.74 15.06 -1.58
CA SER A 107 12.45 16.41 -2.07
C SER A 107 11.69 16.36 -3.39
N THR A 108 10.53 17.03 -3.44
CA THR A 108 9.70 17.18 -4.64
C THR A 108 10.34 18.08 -5.71
N SER A 109 11.38 18.84 -5.36
CA SER A 109 12.11 19.70 -6.31
C SER A 109 13.23 18.97 -7.06
N THR A 110 13.48 17.69 -6.75
CA THR A 110 14.55 16.92 -7.38
C THR A 110 14.25 16.63 -8.85
N ASN A 111 15.06 17.16 -9.76
CA ASN A 111 14.96 16.87 -11.19
C ASN A 111 15.72 15.58 -11.54
N TRP A 112 15.07 14.44 -11.29
CA TRP A 112 15.63 13.11 -11.57
C TRP A 112 16.12 12.91 -13.01
N PRO A 113 15.37 13.29 -14.06
CA PRO A 113 15.86 13.15 -15.42
C PRO A 113 17.18 13.89 -15.65
N SER A 114 17.28 15.15 -15.21
CA SER A 114 18.51 15.92 -15.35
C SER A 114 19.65 15.30 -14.57
N LEU A 115 19.39 14.87 -13.33
CA LEU A 115 20.41 14.26 -12.46
C LEU A 115 20.94 12.96 -13.06
N LEU A 116 20.06 12.08 -13.55
CA LEU A 116 20.44 10.83 -14.20
C LEU A 116 21.17 11.07 -15.53
N MET A 117 20.78 12.08 -16.31
CA MET A 117 21.53 12.47 -17.52
C MET A 117 22.91 13.04 -17.20
N THR A 118 23.07 13.77 -16.10
CA THR A 118 24.39 14.25 -15.66
C THR A 118 25.26 13.10 -15.17
N ALA A 119 24.70 12.16 -14.39
CA ALA A 119 25.45 11.05 -13.81
C ALA A 119 25.77 9.94 -14.83
N PHE A 120 24.84 9.63 -15.73
CA PHE A 120 24.89 8.47 -16.62
C PHE A 120 24.58 8.79 -18.08
N GLY A 121 24.42 10.05 -18.47
CA GLY A 121 24.19 10.43 -19.87
C GLY A 121 25.49 10.64 -20.64
N PRO A 122 25.40 11.04 -21.93
CA PRO A 122 26.56 11.17 -22.81
C PRO A 122 27.68 12.10 -22.30
N SER A 123 27.33 13.10 -21.50
CA SER A 123 28.27 14.07 -20.92
C SER A 123 28.98 13.60 -19.65
N SER A 124 28.63 12.43 -19.10
CA SER A 124 29.21 11.90 -17.86
C SER A 124 30.68 11.47 -17.98
N GLY A 125 31.21 11.38 -19.19
CA GLY A 125 32.56 10.86 -19.45
C GLY A 125 32.70 9.34 -19.29
N LEU A 126 31.61 8.65 -18.93
CA LEU A 126 31.56 7.19 -18.85
C LEU A 126 31.41 6.57 -20.24
N ASP A 127 32.00 5.37 -20.39
CA ASP A 127 31.78 4.52 -21.56
C ASP A 127 30.29 4.21 -21.76
N ALA A 128 29.85 4.13 -23.01
CA ALA A 128 28.45 3.97 -23.36
C ALA A 128 27.83 2.67 -22.81
N GLN A 129 28.60 1.58 -22.77
CA GLN A 129 28.14 0.31 -22.20
C GLN A 129 27.98 0.42 -20.69
N LEU A 130 28.97 1.00 -20.00
CA LEU A 130 28.92 1.18 -18.55
C LEU A 130 27.75 2.08 -18.12
N ARG A 131 27.50 3.20 -18.82
CA ARG A 131 26.34 4.08 -18.58
C ARG A 131 25.03 3.30 -18.61
N ARG A 132 24.88 2.47 -19.63
CA ARG A 132 23.70 1.64 -19.82
C ARG A 132 23.55 0.63 -18.69
N ILE A 133 24.62 -0.07 -18.33
CA ILE A 133 24.62 -1.05 -17.23
C ILE A 133 24.19 -0.36 -15.93
N LEU A 134 24.81 0.77 -15.56
CA LEU A 134 24.50 1.47 -14.32
C LEU A 134 23.03 1.96 -14.25
N LEU A 135 22.48 2.44 -15.37
CA LEU A 135 21.07 2.82 -15.44
C LEU A 135 20.13 1.62 -15.31
N GLN A 136 20.46 0.46 -15.90
CA GLN A 136 19.67 -0.76 -15.76
C GLN A 136 19.73 -1.30 -14.33
N GLU A 137 20.92 -1.31 -13.73
CA GLU A 137 21.10 -1.73 -12.34
C GLU A 137 20.36 -0.81 -11.37
N LEU A 138 20.32 0.50 -11.62
CA LEU A 138 19.47 1.42 -10.86
C LEU A 138 17.98 1.06 -10.99
N VAL A 139 17.50 0.76 -12.21
CA VAL A 139 16.11 0.31 -12.41
C VAL A 139 15.81 -0.97 -11.62
N PHE A 140 16.71 -1.96 -11.64
CA PHE A 140 16.50 -3.20 -10.91
C PHE A 140 16.66 -3.07 -9.41
N LEU A 141 17.56 -2.20 -8.93
CA LEU A 141 17.64 -1.81 -7.53
C LEU A 141 16.27 -1.33 -7.04
N ILE A 142 15.67 -0.39 -7.78
CA ILE A 142 14.38 0.19 -7.39
C ILE A 142 13.26 -0.84 -7.49
N THR A 143 13.16 -1.56 -8.61
CA THR A 143 11.99 -2.40 -8.90
C THR A 143 12.02 -3.76 -8.20
N ARG A 144 13.21 -4.29 -7.91
CA ARG A 144 13.35 -5.61 -7.26
C ARG A 144 13.62 -5.51 -5.77
N THR A 145 14.08 -4.36 -5.27
CA THR A 145 14.42 -4.20 -3.85
C THR A 145 13.67 -3.03 -3.22
N LEU A 146 13.91 -1.80 -3.67
CA LEU A 146 13.42 -0.62 -2.94
C LEU A 146 11.88 -0.52 -2.91
N LEU A 147 11.21 -0.66 -4.05
CA LEU A 147 9.74 -0.63 -4.10
C LEU A 147 9.13 -1.78 -3.27
N PRO A 148 9.56 -3.04 -3.42
CA PRO A 148 9.07 -4.13 -2.59
C PRO A 148 9.25 -3.94 -1.08
N GLU A 149 10.41 -3.49 -0.60
CA GLU A 149 10.64 -3.22 0.82
C GLU A 149 9.66 -2.16 1.34
N GLN A 150 9.48 -1.06 0.61
CA GLN A 150 8.55 0.00 1.00
C GLN A 150 7.07 -0.40 0.88
N ILE A 151 6.71 -1.29 -0.05
CA ILE A 151 5.35 -1.85 -0.12
C ILE A 151 5.10 -2.76 1.09
N ALA A 152 6.06 -3.62 1.44
CA ALA A 152 5.95 -4.50 2.61
C ALA A 152 5.84 -3.70 3.92
N GLU A 153 6.63 -2.63 4.06
CA GLU A 153 6.55 -1.68 5.18
C GLU A 153 5.18 -1.01 5.27
N ASN A 154 4.67 -0.46 4.14
CA ASN A 154 3.35 0.16 4.07
C ASN A 154 2.25 -0.84 4.46
N ARG A 155 2.31 -2.05 3.91
CA ARG A 155 1.37 -3.15 4.19
C ARG A 155 1.33 -3.50 5.67
N ALA A 156 2.50 -3.60 6.31
CA ALA A 156 2.60 -3.89 7.73
C ALA A 156 2.00 -2.76 8.59
N ALA A 157 2.31 -1.49 8.28
CA ALA A 157 1.72 -0.33 8.96
C ALA A 157 0.20 -0.28 8.80
N MET A 158 -0.31 -0.50 7.58
CA MET A 158 -1.74 -0.54 7.29
C MET A 158 -2.46 -1.68 8.02
N ALA A 159 -1.83 -2.86 8.14
CA ALA A 159 -2.39 -3.96 8.94
C ALA A 159 -2.57 -3.55 10.40
N ARG A 160 -1.52 -3.00 11.03
CA ARG A 160 -1.56 -2.54 12.43
C ARG A 160 -2.61 -1.46 12.63
N LEU A 161 -2.70 -0.51 11.71
CA LEU A 161 -3.72 0.53 11.72
C LEU A 161 -5.13 -0.06 11.70
N TYR A 162 -5.44 -0.94 10.74
CA TYR A 162 -6.79 -1.51 10.65
C TYR A 162 -7.14 -2.46 11.80
N ASP A 163 -6.15 -3.14 12.39
CA ASP A 163 -6.36 -3.95 13.59
C ASP A 163 -6.63 -3.07 14.82
N LYS A 164 -5.93 -1.93 14.98
CA LYS A 164 -6.12 -0.99 16.10
C LYS A 164 -7.39 -0.14 15.95
N LYS A 165 -7.69 0.32 14.73
CA LYS A 165 -8.77 1.25 14.41
C LYS A 165 -9.81 0.60 13.49
N LYS A 166 -10.44 -0.46 14.00
CA LYS A 166 -11.39 -1.32 13.23
C LYS A 166 -12.59 -0.56 12.65
N GLN A 167 -12.97 0.58 13.22
CA GLN A 167 -14.13 1.37 12.79
C GLN A 167 -13.81 2.51 11.80
N LEU A 168 -12.56 2.64 11.32
CA LEU A 168 -12.22 3.67 10.35
C LEU A 168 -12.99 3.46 9.03
N ALA A 169 -13.92 4.37 8.76
CA ALA A 169 -14.64 4.45 7.50
C ALA A 169 -13.83 5.18 6.40
N ILE A 170 -12.68 5.75 6.76
CA ILE A 170 -11.88 6.61 5.89
C ILE A 170 -11.09 5.76 4.89
N ARG A 171 -11.18 6.14 3.61
CA ARG A 171 -10.25 5.66 2.58
C ARG A 171 -8.94 6.39 2.75
N LEU A 172 -7.90 5.66 3.15
CA LEU A 172 -6.60 6.25 3.43
C LEU A 172 -5.81 6.43 2.13
N VAL A 173 -5.63 7.68 1.74
CA VAL A 173 -4.76 8.09 0.62
C VAL A 173 -3.34 7.55 0.80
N LEU A 174 -2.91 7.28 2.04
CA LEU A 174 -1.56 6.83 2.40
C LEU A 174 -1.24 5.37 2.03
N ARG A 175 -2.19 4.64 1.45
CA ARG A 175 -1.90 3.32 0.86
C ARG A 175 -0.99 3.44 -0.36
N TYR A 176 -0.13 2.45 -0.56
CA TYR A 176 0.73 2.38 -1.74
C TYR A 176 -0.07 2.26 -3.05
N ASP A 177 -1.16 1.49 -3.07
CA ASP A 177 -2.01 1.31 -4.25
C ASP A 177 -2.94 2.50 -4.52
N MET A 178 -2.97 3.48 -3.61
CA MET A 178 -3.67 4.76 -3.78
C MET A 178 -2.71 5.93 -4.08
N LEU A 179 -1.47 5.65 -4.51
CA LEU A 179 -0.44 6.65 -4.84
C LEU A 179 -0.80 7.65 -5.94
N ARG A 180 -1.92 7.50 -6.66
CA ARG A 180 -2.32 8.42 -7.73
C ARG A 180 -3.80 8.74 -7.68
N GLU A 181 -4.15 9.82 -6.97
CA GLU A 181 -5.52 10.35 -6.86
C GLU A 181 -6.12 10.70 -8.23
N TRP A 182 -5.31 11.17 -9.19
CA TRP A 182 -5.77 11.59 -10.53
C TRP A 182 -6.06 10.45 -11.51
N GLN A 183 -5.82 9.18 -11.12
CA GLN A 183 -6.21 8.01 -11.90
C GLN A 183 -7.35 7.20 -11.26
N LEU A 184 -7.91 7.67 -10.13
CA LEU A 184 -9.31 7.35 -9.80
C LEU A 184 -10.16 8.05 -10.85
N GLY A 185 -10.37 7.38 -11.99
CA GLY A 185 -10.86 7.99 -13.21
C GLY A 185 -12.10 8.85 -13.03
N GLU A 186 -12.17 9.95 -13.78
CA GLU A 186 -13.35 10.80 -13.91
C GLU A 186 -14.54 9.95 -14.37
N GLY A 187 -15.41 9.56 -13.44
CA GLY A 187 -16.63 8.83 -13.72
C GLY A 187 -17.44 8.57 -12.44
N PRO A 188 -18.79 8.43 -12.52
CA PRO A 188 -19.65 8.44 -11.34
C PRO A 188 -19.44 7.26 -10.39
N VAL A 189 -18.78 6.18 -10.84
CA VAL A 189 -18.44 5.00 -10.04
C VAL A 189 -17.24 4.33 -10.71
N GLY A 190 -16.24 3.98 -9.91
CA GLY A 190 -15.04 3.25 -10.29
C GLY A 190 -15.28 2.12 -11.30
N LYS A 191 -14.64 2.24 -12.46
CA LYS A 191 -14.51 1.14 -13.44
C LYS A 191 -13.72 0.01 -12.78
N ARG A 192 -14.44 -0.93 -12.16
CA ARG A 192 -13.99 -2.23 -11.61
C ARG A 192 -12.53 -2.22 -11.17
N ASP A 193 -12.32 -1.70 -9.97
CA ASP A 193 -11.15 -1.95 -9.16
C ASP A 193 -10.88 -3.46 -9.12
N LEU A 194 -10.03 -3.96 -10.02
CA LEU A 194 -9.55 -5.33 -9.98
C LEU A 194 -8.78 -5.44 -8.67
N SER A 195 -9.35 -6.18 -7.74
CA SER A 195 -8.75 -6.37 -6.42
C SER A 195 -8.37 -7.83 -6.23
N VAL A 196 -7.27 -8.02 -5.52
CA VAL A 196 -6.72 -9.32 -5.19
C VAL A 196 -6.79 -9.47 -3.67
N ALA A 197 -7.39 -10.57 -3.24
CA ALA A 197 -7.49 -10.87 -1.82
C ALA A 197 -6.10 -11.19 -1.25
N SER A 198 -5.80 -10.64 -0.08
CA SER A 198 -4.68 -11.10 0.74
C SER A 198 -5.03 -12.46 1.34
N VAL A 199 -4.41 -13.50 0.81
CA VAL A 199 -4.58 -14.87 1.29
C VAL A 199 -3.45 -15.20 2.26
N ALA A 200 -3.76 -15.90 3.35
CA ALA A 200 -2.75 -16.41 4.25
C ALA A 200 -1.94 -17.51 3.52
N PRO A 201 -0.63 -17.60 3.75
CA PRO A 201 0.13 -18.72 3.20
C PRO A 201 -0.42 -20.04 3.76
N ASN A 202 -0.59 -21.02 2.87
CA ASN A 202 -0.99 -22.37 3.25
C ASN A 202 0.20 -23.08 3.91
N ASP A 203 0.41 -22.83 5.19
CA ASP A 203 1.36 -23.59 5.98
C ASP A 203 0.62 -24.35 7.10
N PRO A 204 0.37 -25.66 6.94
CA PRO A 204 -0.24 -26.47 7.98
C PRO A 204 0.68 -26.70 9.19
N GLY A 205 1.94 -26.23 9.18
CA GLY A 205 2.92 -26.47 10.25
C GLY A 205 3.24 -25.29 11.19
N ALA A 206 2.78 -24.07 10.90
CA ALA A 206 3.28 -22.86 11.59
C ALA A 206 2.45 -22.40 12.81
N ALA A 207 1.37 -23.10 13.17
CA ALA A 207 0.44 -22.65 14.20
C ALA A 207 0.90 -22.85 15.66
N GLU A 208 2.05 -23.50 15.92
CA GLU A 208 2.40 -23.90 17.30
C GLU A 208 3.52 -23.12 17.99
N ASN A 209 4.23 -22.18 17.33
CA ASN A 209 5.27 -21.42 18.02
C ASN A 209 5.10 -19.91 17.82
N GLY A 210 4.41 -19.27 18.78
CA GLY A 210 4.31 -17.82 18.95
C GLY A 210 5.62 -17.14 19.38
N GLY A 211 6.73 -17.51 18.75
CA GLY A 211 8.04 -16.88 18.93
C GLY A 211 8.22 -15.75 17.92
N ALA A 212 8.73 -14.61 18.39
CA ALA A 212 9.04 -13.44 17.59
C ALA A 212 9.73 -13.83 16.26
N VAL A 213 9.15 -13.38 15.15
CA VAL A 213 9.71 -13.53 13.81
C VAL A 213 11.04 -12.79 13.79
N GLN A 214 12.14 -13.51 14.03
CA GLN A 214 13.47 -12.99 13.72
C GLN A 214 13.52 -12.81 12.21
N ALA A 215 13.79 -11.57 11.78
CA ALA A 215 14.18 -11.29 10.41
C ALA A 215 15.39 -12.16 10.11
N VAL A 216 15.18 -13.26 9.39
CA VAL A 216 16.29 -14.02 8.83
C VAL A 216 16.89 -13.09 7.79
N ASP A 217 18.13 -12.66 8.01
CA ASP A 217 18.99 -12.08 6.98
C ASP A 217 19.13 -13.15 5.89
N VAL A 218 18.15 -13.23 4.99
CA VAL A 218 18.24 -14.11 3.83
C VAL A 218 19.27 -13.45 2.93
N PRO A 219 20.45 -14.06 2.74
CA PRO A 219 21.44 -13.52 1.83
C PRO A 219 20.76 -13.36 0.47
N ILE A 220 20.89 -12.19 -0.14
CA ILE A 220 20.39 -11.94 -1.48
C ILE A 220 21.09 -12.95 -2.40
N ASN A 221 20.40 -14.05 -2.70
CA ASN A 221 20.76 -14.97 -3.77
C ASN A 221 20.50 -14.21 -5.07
N GLY A 222 21.47 -13.38 -5.45
CA GLY A 222 21.42 -12.55 -6.63
C GLY A 222 22.30 -13.13 -7.72
N VAL A 223 21.83 -13.05 -8.96
CA VAL A 223 22.71 -13.19 -10.13
C VAL A 223 23.76 -12.07 -10.07
N GLN A 224 25.04 -12.45 -10.21
CA GLN A 224 26.12 -11.49 -10.32
C GLN A 224 25.89 -10.65 -11.59
N GLY A 225 25.65 -9.35 -11.42
CA GLY A 225 25.59 -8.42 -12.54
C GLY A 225 26.95 -8.28 -13.20
N ASP A 226 26.96 -7.77 -14.44
CA ASP A 226 28.17 -7.65 -15.27
C ASP A 226 29.30 -6.81 -14.59
N GLU A 227 28.96 -6.00 -13.58
CA GLU A 227 29.88 -5.13 -12.82
C GLU A 227 29.97 -5.51 -11.33
N GLY A 228 29.69 -6.76 -10.96
CA GLY A 228 29.95 -7.29 -9.61
C GLY A 228 28.89 -6.97 -8.54
N TYR A 229 27.88 -6.14 -8.84
CA TYR A 229 26.71 -5.99 -7.98
C TYR A 229 25.85 -7.25 -7.98
N LYS A 230 25.52 -7.76 -6.80
CA LYS A 230 24.53 -8.82 -6.65
C LYS A 230 23.14 -8.19 -6.60
N ARG A 231 22.51 -8.07 -7.75
CA ARG A 231 21.10 -7.65 -7.84
C ARG A 231 20.19 -8.78 -7.42
N ARG A 232 19.04 -8.45 -6.82
CA ARG A 232 18.00 -9.44 -6.51
C ARG A 232 17.42 -10.01 -7.81
N ASP A 233 17.10 -11.29 -7.81
CA ASP A 233 16.49 -11.94 -8.96
C ASP A 233 15.02 -11.51 -9.15
N LEU A 234 14.54 -11.60 -10.40
CA LEU A 234 13.14 -11.33 -10.69
C LEU A 234 12.25 -12.39 -10.03
N MET A 235 11.33 -11.95 -9.19
CA MET A 235 10.39 -12.83 -8.50
C MET A 235 9.03 -12.79 -9.20
N SER A 236 8.69 -13.83 -9.95
CA SER A 236 7.42 -13.88 -10.70
C SER A 236 6.19 -13.87 -9.77
N ASN A 237 6.33 -14.36 -8.53
CA ASN A 237 5.33 -14.37 -7.48
C ASN A 237 5.47 -13.19 -6.49
N ILE A 238 6.07 -12.06 -6.91
CA ILE A 238 6.32 -10.92 -6.02
C ILE A 238 5.03 -10.34 -5.43
N TRP A 239 3.96 -10.22 -6.23
CA TRP A 239 2.69 -9.70 -5.74
C TRP A 239 2.02 -10.62 -4.73
N PRO A 240 1.79 -11.93 -5.02
CA PRO A 240 1.34 -12.87 -4.01
C PRO A 240 2.15 -12.80 -2.71
N THR A 241 3.47 -12.64 -2.81
CA THR A 241 4.37 -12.51 -1.65
C THR A 241 4.14 -11.22 -0.85
N LEU A 242 4.12 -10.05 -1.50
CA LEU A 242 3.96 -8.75 -0.85
C LEU A 242 2.55 -8.53 -0.26
N ILE A 243 1.53 -9.13 -0.88
CA ILE A 243 0.14 -8.96 -0.45
C ILE A 243 -0.36 -10.13 0.40
N ALA A 244 0.50 -11.10 0.72
CA ALA A 244 0.15 -12.20 1.62
C ALA A 244 -0.41 -11.64 2.94
N ALA A 245 -1.41 -12.32 3.49
CA ALA A 245 -1.81 -12.07 4.86
C ALA A 245 -0.81 -12.71 5.83
N PRO A 246 -0.74 -12.28 7.09
CA PRO A 246 0.01 -12.99 8.12
C PRO A 246 -0.40 -14.46 8.23
N ALA A 247 0.44 -15.30 8.84
CA ALA A 247 0.06 -16.66 9.19
C ALA A 247 -1.24 -16.67 10.03
N GLY A 248 -2.20 -17.53 9.68
CA GLY A 248 -3.55 -17.53 10.27
C GLY A 248 -4.52 -16.48 9.68
N GLY A 249 -4.04 -15.59 8.82
CA GLY A 249 -4.83 -14.58 8.13
C GLY A 249 -5.18 -13.37 9.00
N PHE A 250 -5.94 -12.44 8.43
CA PHE A 250 -6.41 -11.27 9.18
C PHE A 250 -7.51 -11.60 10.19
N THR A 251 -7.45 -10.95 11.35
CA THR A 251 -8.31 -11.21 12.51
C THR A 251 -9.80 -10.99 12.24
N THR A 252 -10.15 -10.07 11.33
CA THR A 252 -11.54 -9.74 11.02
C THR A 252 -11.77 -9.67 9.51
N HIS A 253 -13.02 -9.95 9.09
CA HIS A 253 -13.44 -9.76 7.71
C HIS A 253 -13.24 -8.31 7.24
N GLY A 254 -13.50 -7.32 8.10
CA GLY A 254 -13.31 -5.91 7.77
C GLY A 254 -11.85 -5.53 7.51
N VAL A 255 -10.89 -6.12 8.23
CA VAL A 255 -9.46 -5.94 7.95
C VAL A 255 -9.10 -6.65 6.65
N ARG A 256 -9.57 -7.89 6.44
CA ARG A 256 -9.33 -8.67 5.21
C ARG A 256 -9.79 -7.92 3.96
N GLU A 257 -10.99 -7.34 3.99
CA GLU A 257 -11.53 -6.57 2.87
C GLU A 257 -10.73 -5.29 2.61
N ARG A 258 -10.32 -4.58 3.67
CA ARG A 258 -9.50 -3.36 3.55
C ARG A 258 -8.06 -3.66 3.12
N MET A 259 -7.54 -4.83 3.45
CA MET A 259 -6.21 -5.27 3.06
C MET A 259 -6.13 -5.90 1.67
N LYS A 260 -7.22 -5.90 0.88
CA LYS A 260 -7.14 -6.26 -0.54
C LYS A 260 -6.17 -5.34 -1.28
N HIS A 261 -5.37 -5.91 -2.16
CA HIS A 261 -4.54 -5.15 -3.10
C HIS A 261 -5.39 -4.72 -4.29
N TYR A 262 -5.34 -3.45 -4.66
CA TYR A 262 -5.93 -2.95 -5.89
C TYR A 262 -4.89 -2.95 -6.99
N VAL A 263 -5.17 -3.59 -8.12
CA VAL A 263 -4.24 -3.69 -9.24
C VAL A 263 -3.93 -2.29 -9.77
N THR A 264 -2.65 -1.93 -9.82
CA THR A 264 -2.20 -0.60 -10.25
C THR A 264 -1.14 -0.68 -11.36
N HIS A 265 -0.72 0.48 -11.87
CA HIS A 265 0.43 0.56 -12.77
C HIS A 265 1.78 0.24 -12.09
N LEU A 266 1.87 0.37 -10.76
CA LEU A 266 3.06 -0.01 -10.00
C LEU A 266 3.36 -1.51 -10.19
N ASP A 267 2.32 -2.30 -10.41
CA ASP A 267 2.38 -3.74 -10.58
C ASP A 267 3.25 -4.16 -11.76
N GLY A 268 3.22 -3.37 -12.84
CA GLY A 268 4.05 -3.59 -14.01
C GLY A 268 5.54 -3.32 -13.73
N TYR A 269 5.88 -2.45 -12.78
CA TYR A 269 7.29 -2.15 -12.47
C TYR A 269 7.98 -3.32 -11.78
N LEU A 270 7.30 -4.01 -10.87
CA LEU A 270 7.88 -5.14 -10.12
C LEU A 270 8.07 -6.40 -10.98
N LEU A 271 7.53 -6.42 -12.20
CA LEU A 271 7.57 -7.55 -13.13
C LEU A 271 8.46 -7.30 -14.35
N LEU A 272 9.28 -6.25 -14.30
CA LEU A 272 10.20 -5.92 -15.39
C LEU A 272 11.32 -6.95 -15.52
N THR A 273 11.38 -7.57 -16.68
CA THR A 273 12.44 -8.52 -17.05
C THR A 273 13.69 -7.80 -17.56
N ASP A 274 14.84 -8.48 -17.45
CA ASP A 274 16.11 -8.09 -18.07
C ASP A 274 15.96 -7.78 -19.55
N ALA A 275 15.28 -8.64 -20.31
CA ALA A 275 15.08 -8.44 -21.73
C ALA A 275 14.25 -7.18 -22.05
N GLN A 276 13.20 -6.90 -21.25
CA GLN A 276 12.39 -5.70 -21.46
C GLN A 276 13.19 -4.42 -21.23
N VAL A 277 13.90 -4.33 -20.09
CA VAL A 277 14.72 -3.16 -19.76
C VAL A 277 15.91 -3.05 -20.72
N GLY A 278 16.51 -4.18 -21.09
CA GLY A 278 17.59 -4.30 -22.06
C GLY A 278 17.22 -3.85 -23.48
N ASN A 279 15.93 -3.81 -23.81
CA ASN A 279 15.43 -3.29 -25.09
C ASN A 279 15.06 -1.80 -25.05
N TRP A 280 15.12 -1.13 -23.89
CA TRP A 280 14.81 0.29 -23.80
C TRP A 280 15.94 1.15 -24.34
N GLY A 281 15.60 2.15 -25.15
CA GLY A 281 16.54 3.20 -25.54
C GLY A 281 16.98 4.02 -24.32
N GLU A 282 18.16 4.63 -24.38
CA GLU A 282 18.79 5.37 -23.27
C GLU A 282 17.85 6.43 -22.67
N GLN A 283 17.21 7.25 -23.52
CA GLN A 283 16.24 8.25 -23.07
C GLN A 283 15.02 7.63 -22.37
N THR A 284 14.51 6.49 -22.88
CA THR A 284 13.39 5.79 -22.25
C THR A 284 13.80 5.25 -20.89
N LEU A 285 15.01 4.70 -20.79
CA LEU A 285 15.56 4.17 -19.55
C LEU A 285 15.66 5.28 -18.47
N VAL A 286 16.17 6.46 -18.83
CA VAL A 286 16.24 7.62 -17.92
C VAL A 286 14.86 8.08 -17.46
N ILE A 287 13.90 8.21 -18.39
CA ILE A 287 12.54 8.65 -18.06
C ILE A 287 11.85 7.64 -17.14
N ARG A 288 11.94 6.34 -17.46
CA ARG A 288 11.33 5.26 -16.67
C ARG A 288 11.98 5.14 -15.30
N ALA A 289 13.31 5.17 -15.22
CA ALA A 289 14.04 5.17 -13.96
C ALA A 289 13.60 6.35 -13.08
N SER A 290 13.54 7.56 -13.63
CA SER A 290 13.06 8.76 -12.91
C SER A 290 11.66 8.57 -12.34
N GLN A 291 10.73 8.01 -13.13
CA GLN A 291 9.36 7.72 -12.67
C GLN A 291 9.33 6.70 -11.53
N MET A 292 10.14 5.64 -11.61
CA MET A 292 10.23 4.61 -10.59
C MET A 292 10.84 5.15 -9.29
N ILE A 293 11.89 5.97 -9.37
CA ILE A 293 12.46 6.66 -8.20
C ILE A 293 11.40 7.52 -7.53
N LEU A 294 10.65 8.30 -8.31
CA LEU A 294 9.57 9.13 -7.76
C LEU A 294 8.49 8.29 -7.07
N GLN A 295 8.11 7.12 -7.63
CA GLN A 295 7.16 6.23 -6.95
C GLN A 295 7.71 5.73 -5.61
N TRP A 296 8.98 5.33 -5.58
CA TRP A 296 9.62 4.89 -4.34
C TRP A 296 9.70 6.01 -3.31
N GLN A 297 10.11 7.23 -3.71
CA GLN A 297 10.17 8.38 -2.81
C GLN A 297 8.79 8.74 -2.23
N TRP A 298 7.74 8.73 -3.05
CA TRP A 298 6.38 8.96 -2.57
C TRP A 298 5.92 7.91 -1.58
N LEU A 299 6.26 6.64 -1.84
CA LEU A 299 5.92 5.56 -0.92
C LEU A 299 6.66 5.69 0.40
N ARG A 300 7.97 6.00 0.37
CA ARG A 300 8.77 6.31 1.56
C ARG A 300 8.14 7.44 2.37
N GLN A 301 7.79 8.57 1.75
CA GLN A 301 7.16 9.68 2.46
C GLN A 301 5.80 9.29 3.08
N LYS A 302 5.02 8.44 2.40
CA LYS A 302 3.77 7.93 2.97
C LYS A 302 4.01 7.03 4.17
N ASN A 303 5.03 6.18 4.13
CA ASN A 303 5.40 5.32 5.25
C ASN A 303 5.87 6.15 6.45
N GLU A 304 6.70 7.17 6.23
CA GLU A 304 7.12 8.13 7.27
C GLU A 304 5.90 8.80 7.94
N ARG A 305 4.90 9.24 7.15
CA ARG A 305 3.64 9.80 7.71
C ARG A 305 2.81 8.76 8.47
N LEU A 306 2.76 7.51 7.99
CA LEU A 306 2.06 6.43 8.69
C LEU A 306 2.74 6.13 10.02
N GLU A 307 4.06 6.11 10.07
CA GLU A 307 4.84 5.90 11.30
C GLU A 307 4.63 7.05 12.30
N GLU A 308 4.65 8.30 11.84
CA GLU A 308 4.36 9.47 12.69
C GLU A 308 2.96 9.37 13.33
N MET A 309 1.94 9.06 12.53
CA MET A 309 0.59 8.86 13.06
C MET A 309 0.50 7.64 13.98
N GLU A 310 1.25 6.56 13.72
CA GLU A 310 1.31 5.39 14.60
C GLU A 310 1.81 5.79 16.00
N GLY A 311 2.87 6.59 16.04
CA GLY A 311 3.43 7.18 17.26
C GLY A 311 2.42 8.06 18.00
N ASN A 312 1.60 8.83 17.27
CA ASN A 312 0.51 9.65 17.80
C ASN A 312 -0.78 8.85 18.06
N GLY A 313 -0.72 7.52 18.09
CA GLY A 313 -1.88 6.68 18.40
C GLY A 313 -2.99 6.66 17.35
N TRP A 314 -2.72 7.19 16.15
CA TRP A 314 -3.67 7.41 15.06
C TRP A 314 -4.79 8.39 15.39
N GLU A 315 -4.57 9.29 16.35
CA GLU A 315 -5.57 10.26 16.81
C GLU A 315 -6.05 11.19 15.68
N GLU A 316 -5.15 11.55 14.76
CA GLU A 316 -5.46 12.36 13.57
C GLU A 316 -6.49 11.69 12.63
N LEU A 317 -6.66 10.37 12.74
CA LEU A 317 -7.62 9.60 11.95
C LEU A 317 -8.97 9.39 12.66
N ASP A 318 -9.10 9.78 13.94
CA ASP A 318 -10.35 9.68 14.71
C ASP A 318 -11.39 10.75 14.34
N GLY A 319 -11.12 11.57 13.33
CA GLY A 319 -12.11 12.46 12.73
C GLY A 319 -13.37 11.69 12.36
N ARG A 320 -14.54 12.23 12.74
CA ARG A 320 -15.79 11.50 12.54
C ARG A 320 -16.11 11.41 11.04
N ALA A 321 -16.87 10.39 10.63
CA ALA A 321 -17.27 10.23 9.22
C ALA A 321 -18.07 11.44 8.68
N ASP A 322 -18.67 12.25 9.57
CA ASP A 322 -19.35 13.52 9.33
C ASP A 322 -18.41 14.73 9.15
N GLU A 323 -17.16 14.64 9.60
CA GLU A 323 -16.12 15.68 9.43
C GLU A 323 -15.28 15.44 8.16
N CYS A 324 -15.50 14.28 7.54
CA CYS A 324 -14.86 13.85 6.31
C CYS A 324 -15.70 14.31 5.11
N GLU A 325 -15.36 15.46 4.52
CA GLU A 325 -16.07 16.07 3.36
C GLU A 325 -16.31 15.07 2.20
N TRP A 326 -15.30 14.25 1.88
CA TRP A 326 -15.36 13.14 0.91
C TRP A 326 -16.35 11.98 1.23
N ILE A 327 -16.81 11.83 2.48
CA ILE A 327 -17.81 10.84 2.89
C ILE A 327 -19.19 11.50 3.03
N ALA A 328 -19.22 12.76 3.48
CA ALA A 328 -20.44 13.54 3.69
C ALA A 328 -21.22 13.80 2.40
N GLU A 329 -20.55 14.02 1.26
CA GLU A 329 -21.20 14.18 -0.06
C GLU A 329 -22.11 13.00 -0.45
N LYS A 330 -21.90 11.81 0.14
CA LYS A 330 -22.69 10.62 -0.15
C LYS A 330 -24.07 10.61 0.52
N LYS A 331 -24.29 11.43 1.55
CA LYS A 331 -25.55 11.44 2.31
C LYS A 331 -26.61 12.38 1.73
N GLU A 332 -26.22 13.42 1.00
CA GLU A 332 -27.18 14.42 0.49
C GLU A 332 -27.90 14.00 -0.80
N GLY A 333 -27.47 12.92 -1.47
CA GLY A 333 -28.02 12.50 -2.77
C GLY A 333 -29.22 11.55 -2.76
N ASN A 334 -29.75 11.11 -1.60
CA ASN A 334 -30.75 10.02 -1.59
C ASN A 334 -32.00 10.24 -0.70
N TRP A 335 -32.38 11.49 -0.42
CA TRP A 335 -33.57 11.83 0.38
C TRP A 335 -34.62 12.62 -0.40
N GLY A 336 -35.02 12.13 -1.58
CA GLY A 336 -35.99 12.84 -2.40
C GLY A 336 -36.68 12.00 -3.47
N LYS A 337 -37.32 10.88 -3.09
CA LYS A 337 -38.42 10.29 -3.88
C LYS A 337 -39.24 9.35 -3.00
N GLY A 338 -40.41 9.82 -2.56
CA GLY A 338 -41.33 8.98 -1.79
C GLY A 338 -42.41 9.69 -0.98
N LYS A 339 -43.15 10.62 -1.58
CA LYS A 339 -44.57 10.93 -1.27
C LYS A 339 -45.18 11.28 -2.64
N GLY A 340 -46.13 10.54 -3.22
CA GLY A 340 -47.26 9.86 -2.58
C GLY A 340 -48.42 10.84 -2.53
N ASP A 341 -48.87 11.32 -3.69
CA ASP A 341 -50.11 12.06 -3.84
C ASP A 341 -51.24 11.04 -4.05
N GLU A 342 -51.98 10.78 -2.96
CA GLU A 342 -53.35 10.25 -2.96
C GLU A 342 -54.26 11.33 -2.37
N GLU A 343 -55.53 11.32 -2.81
CA GLU A 343 -56.67 12.25 -2.56
C GLU A 343 -56.74 13.43 -3.56
N GLY A 344 -57.72 13.57 -4.46
CA GLY A 344 -59.02 12.93 -4.64
C GLY A 344 -60.17 13.81 -4.14
N VAL A 345 -60.68 14.74 -4.97
CA VAL A 345 -62.10 15.08 -5.25
C VAL A 345 -62.16 15.82 -6.59
#